data_AF-A0A926CLW8-F1
#
_entry.id   AF-A0A926CLW8-F1
#
_cell.length_a   1.000
_cell.length_b   1.000
_cell.length_c   1.000
_cell.angle_alpha   90.00
_cell.angle_beta   90.00
_cell.angle_gamma   90.00
#
_symmetry.space_group_name_H-M   'P 1'
#
loop_
_entity.id
_entity.type
_entity.pdbx_description
1 polymer ?
#
loop_
_entity_poly.entity_id
_entity_poly.type
_entity_poly.pdbx_seq_one_letter_code
_entity_poly.pdbx_strand_id
1 'polypeptide(L)' 'MDNFLAAVRSRNYKDLHADVEVGVISADLCHLSNIAYRTGRRLQFDPESEKFLGDSQADRHTTREYRKGYVVPDKV' A
#
# COMPACT_ATOMS: atom_id res chain seq x y z
N MET A 1 9.04 -21.85 -6.24
CA MET A 1 9.74 -20.77 -6.99
C MET A 1 9.46 -20.83 -8.48
N ASP A 2 8.93 -21.94 -8.99
CA ASP A 2 8.79 -22.20 -10.44
C ASP A 2 7.88 -21.21 -11.18
N ASN A 3 6.77 -20.77 -10.57
CA ASN A 3 5.86 -19.79 -11.18
C ASN A 3 6.57 -18.46 -11.49
N PHE A 4 7.31 -17.90 -10.53
CA PHE A 4 8.05 -16.65 -10.73
C PHE A 4 9.09 -16.78 -11.86
N LEU A 5 9.88 -17.86 -11.86
CA LEU A 5 10.88 -18.09 -12.90
C LEU A 5 10.25 -18.28 -14.28
N ALA A 6 9.08 -18.92 -14.36
CA ALA A 6 8.34 -19.06 -15.60
C ALA A 6 7.86 -17.70 -16.15
N ALA A 7 7.25 -16.86 -15.30
CA ALA A 7 6.79 -15.52 -15.67
C ALA A 7 7.93 -14.59 -16.13
N VAL A 8 9.11 -14.70 -15.49
CA VAL A 8 10.30 -13.95 -15.92
C VAL A 8 10.78 -14.41 -17.31
N ARG A 9 10.79 -15.72 -17.56
CA ARG A 9 11.20 -16.29 -18.87
C ARG A 9 10.22 -15.93 -19.98
N SER A 10 8.92 -15.96 -19.71
CA SER A 10 7.89 -15.57 -20.68
C SER A 10 7.83 -14.06 -20.91
N ARG A 11 8.40 -13.26 -19.98
CA ARG A 11 8.30 -11.79 -19.95
C ARG A 11 6.84 -11.31 -19.87
N ASN A 12 5.97 -12.12 -19.27
CA ASN A 12 4.57 -11.78 -19.06
C ASN A 12 4.24 -11.84 -17.57
N TYR A 13 4.08 -10.67 -16.95
CA TYR A 13 3.77 -10.58 -15.52
C TYR A 13 2.43 -11.22 -15.16
N LYS A 14 1.50 -11.33 -16.12
CA LYS A 14 0.19 -11.97 -15.92
C LYS A 14 0.28 -13.48 -15.70
N ASP A 15 1.45 -14.09 -15.93
CA ASP A 15 1.68 -15.51 -15.63
C ASP A 15 1.92 -15.73 -14.12
N LEU A 16 2.15 -14.66 -13.35
CA LEU A 16 2.25 -14.75 -11.90
C LEU A 16 0.92 -15.20 -11.29
N HIS A 17 0.97 -16.13 -10.32
CA HIS A 17 -0.24 -16.51 -9.57
C HIS A 17 -0.81 -15.34 -8.75
N ALA A 18 0.04 -14.41 -8.35
CA ALA A 18 -0.33 -13.19 -7.66
C ALA A 18 0.45 -12.03 -8.28
N ASP A 19 -0.29 -11.10 -8.88
CA ASP A 19 0.27 -9.85 -9.39
C ASP A 19 0.65 -8.92 -8.23
N VAL A 20 1.38 -7.84 -8.53
CA VAL A 20 1.84 -6.85 -7.57
C VAL A 20 0.68 -6.23 -6.78
N GLU A 21 -0.46 -5.99 -7.43
CA GLU A 21 -1.66 -5.40 -6.81
C GLU A 21 -2.17 -6.23 -5.63
N VAL A 22 -2.12 -7.57 -5.74
CA VAL A 22 -2.50 -8.47 -4.64
C VAL A 22 -1.58 -8.27 -3.43
N GLY A 23 -0.29 -8.07 -3.69
CA GLY A 23 0.70 -7.75 -2.66
C GLY A 23 0.45 -6.38 -2.01
N VAL A 24 0.10 -5.36 -2.80
CA VAL A 24 -0.25 -4.02 -2.30
C VAL A 24 -1.44 -4.10 -1.35
N ILE A 25 -2.56 -4.69 -1.79
CA ILE A 25 -3.77 -4.83 -0.98
C ILE A 25 -3.48 -5.57 0.34
N SER A 26 -2.66 -6.63 0.28
CA SER A 26 -2.28 -7.39 1.47
C SER A 26 -1.48 -6.54 2.48
N ALA A 27 -0.53 -5.73 1.99
CA ALA A 27 0.25 -4.84 2.84
C ALA A 27 -0.60 -3.71 3.41
N ASP A 28 -1.49 -3.13 2.60
CA ASP A 28 -2.39 -2.05 3.02
C ASP A 28 -3.28 -2.49 4.17
N LEU A 29 -3.86 -3.69 4.11
CA LEU A 29 -4.66 -4.22 5.22
C LEU A 29 -3.89 -4.25 6.55
N CYS A 30 -2.61 -4.64 6.52
CA CYS A 30 -1.75 -4.60 7.71
C CYS A 30 -1.50 -3.16 8.18
N HIS A 31 -1.26 -2.22 7.27
CA HIS A 31 -1.03 -0.82 7.60
C HIS A 31 -2.28 -0.14 8.14
N LEU A 32 -3.42 -0.28 7.48
CA LEU A 32 -4.71 0.25 7.92
C LEU A 32 -5.09 -0.27 9.31
N SER A 33 -4.85 -1.55 9.59
CA SER A 33 -5.06 -2.14 10.91
C SER A 33 -4.18 -1.49 11.98
N ASN A 34 -2.90 -1.24 11.67
CA ASN A 34 -1.99 -0.55 12.59
C ASN A 34 -2.41 0.91 12.83
N ILE A 35 -2.93 1.59 11.81
CA ILE A 35 -3.43 2.98 11.94
C ILE A 35 -4.68 3.01 12.82
N ALA A 36 -5.62 2.08 12.61
CA ALA A 36 -6.80 1.93 13.46
C ALA A 36 -6.41 1.65 14.92
N TYR A 37 -5.41 0.77 15.14
CA TYR A 37 -4.88 0.48 16.47
C TYR A 37 -4.27 1.73 17.14
N ARG A 38 -3.42 2.47 16.42
CA ARG A 38 -2.77 3.70 16.94
C ARG A 38 -3.74 4.83 17.22
N THR A 39 -4.81 4.93 16.43
CA THR A 39 -5.83 5.96 16.59
C THR A 39 -6.92 5.61 17.61
N GLY A 40 -6.99 4.33 18.02
CA GLY A 40 -7.91 3.84 19.06
C GLY A 40 -9.38 3.87 18.68
N ARG A 41 -9.72 3.93 17.38
CA ARG A 41 -11.10 4.03 16.89
C ARG A 41 -11.28 3.28 15.57
N ARG A 42 -12.55 3.04 15.21
CA ARG A 42 -12.91 2.56 13.87
C ARG A 42 -12.68 3.68 12.85
N LEU A 43 -12.04 3.34 11.73
CA LEU A 43 -11.80 4.24 10.61
C LEU A 43 -12.57 3.76 9.38
N GLN A 44 -12.95 4.70 8.51
CA GLN A 44 -13.50 4.40 7.19
C GLN A 44 -12.46 4.81 6.15
N PHE A 45 -12.05 3.86 5.31
CA PHE A 45 -11.04 4.07 4.28
C PHE A 45 -11.71 3.91 2.91
N ASP A 46 -11.44 4.85 2.03
CA ASP A 46 -11.86 4.81 0.62
C ASP A 46 -10.70 4.25 -0.23
N PRO A 47 -10.84 3.04 -0.79
CA PRO A 47 -9.78 2.43 -1.58
C PRO A 47 -9.56 3.11 -2.93
N GLU A 48 -10.51 3.89 -3.46
CA GLU A 48 -10.32 4.59 -4.73
C GLU A 48 -9.44 5.83 -4.58
N SER A 49 -9.66 6.60 -3.51
CA SER A 49 -8.87 7.81 -3.22
C SER A 49 -7.69 7.58 -2.26
N GLU A 50 -7.56 6.36 -1.72
CA GLU A 50 -6.57 5.93 -0.72
C GLU A 50 -6.53 6.83 0.52
N LYS A 51 -7.70 7.26 1.01
CA LYS A 51 -7.84 8.20 2.13
C LYS A 51 -8.84 7.74 3.18
N PHE A 52 -8.64 8.23 4.40
CA PHE A 52 -9.64 8.08 5.45
C PHE A 52 -10.73 9.15 5.33
N LEU A 53 -11.98 8.72 5.24
CA LEU A 53 -13.12 9.62 5.03
C LEU A 53 -13.30 10.59 6.21
N GLY A 54 -12.97 11.86 5.98
CA GLY A 54 -13.11 12.93 6.97
C GLY A 54 -12.10 12.87 8.13
N ASP A 55 -11.03 12.08 8.03
CA ASP A 55 -10.10 11.84 9.14
C ASP A 55 -8.64 12.22 8.81
N SER A 56 -8.38 13.53 8.80
CA SER A 56 -7.04 14.09 8.56
C SER A 56 -5.99 13.68 9.60
N GLN A 57 -6.38 13.19 10.78
CA GLN A 57 -5.46 12.65 11.78
C GLN A 57 -4.97 11.27 11.37
N ALA A 58 -5.88 10.40 10.91
CA ALA A 58 -5.52 9.08 10.40
C ALA A 58 -4.71 9.17 9.09
N ASP A 59 -5.05 10.11 8.20
CA ASP A 59 -4.32 10.35 6.95
C ASP A 59 -2.84 10.71 7.18
N ARG A 60 -2.47 11.30 8.33
CA ARG A 60 -1.06 11.59 8.64
C ARG A 60 -0.21 10.34 8.76
N HIS A 61 -0.82 9.17 8.96
CA HIS A 61 -0.11 7.90 9.09
C HIS A 61 0.03 7.13 7.77
N THR A 62 -0.59 7.57 6.66
CA THR A 62 -0.47 6.91 5.35
C THR A 62 0.85 7.25 4.66
N THR A 63 1.53 8.30 5.11
CA THR A 63 2.87 8.68 4.66
C THR A 63 3.80 8.91 5.84
N ARG A 64 5.06 9.22 5.55
CA ARG A 64 6.09 9.56 6.53
C ARG A 64 6.58 10.97 6.30
N GLU A 65 6.93 11.65 7.39
CA GLU A 65 7.70 12.88 7.30
C GLU A 65 9.13 12.52 6.85
N TYR A 66 9.45 12.88 5.61
CA TYR A 66 10.76 12.60 5.03
C TYR A 66 11.84 13.54 5.59
N ARG A 67 13.03 12.97 5.82
CA ARG A 67 14.22 13.77 6.11
C ARG A 67 14.64 14.55 4.85
N LYS A 68 15.05 15.81 5.03
CA LYS A 68 15.58 16.66 3.95
C LYS A 68 16.67 15.91 3.15
N GLY A 69 16.52 15.89 1.82
CA GLY A 69 17.42 15.20 0.88
C GLY A 69 17.03 13.75 0.55
N TYR A 70 16.04 13.17 1.23
CA TYR A 70 15.54 11.80 1.02
C TYR A 70 14.04 11.77 0.72
N VAL A 71 13.51 12.84 0.13
CA VAL A 71 12.07 12.97 -0.19
C VAL A 71 11.77 12.11 -1.41
N VAL A 72 10.74 11.27 -1.31
CA VAL A 72 10.19 10.56 -2.48
C VAL A 72 9.27 11.52 -3.22
N PRO A 73 9.47 11.75 -4.54
CA PRO A 73 8.59 12.61 -5.32
C PRO A 73 7.15 12.07 -5.37
N ASP A 74 6.17 12.96 -5.35
CA ASP A 74 4.74 12.60 -5.43
C ASP A 74 4.33 12.00 -6.80
N LYS A 75 5.19 12.16 -7.82
CA LYS A 75 4.98 11.62 -9.18
C LYS A 75 6.29 11.03 -9.68
N VAL A 76 6.22 9.80 -10.18
CA VAL A 76 7.33 9.02 -10.79
C VAL A 76 7.26 9.13 -12.31
#